data_AF-A0A350X7D2-F1
#
_entry.id   AF-A0A350X7D2-F1
#
_cell.length_a   1.000
_cell.length_b   1.000
_cell.length_c   1.000
_cell.angle_alpha   90.00
_cell.angle_beta   90.00
_cell.angle_gamma   90.00
#
_symmetry.space_group_name_H-M   'P 1'
#
loop_
_entity.id
_entity.type
_entity.pdbx_description
1 polymer ?
#
loop_
_entity_poly.entity_id
_entity_poly.type
_entity_poly.pdbx_seq_one_letter_code
_entity_poly.pdbx_strand_id
1 'polypeptide(L)'
;MTNSASTIAQTDVDRLLRQLQQLRQEIAIARETIAPLETNLAAVYDEFQAVVGELRRQSMRLQAEIATLRAQIDRFSHNQDDTLEQDENDGKFLYVKEEETADSTSVDPEAVEKDMLLEHLFRVLDPMVNDEDGELLANLQGLCSDPSASLADVLEELPWGLVWTTRSLQENIADQYRRLTIWEQALKRQMENLNRATEHLKKDRRYGLWQQREKGQDDWRTFLERCIEQQQDQNYELQAELDSLREEWGRITSTSNR
;
A
#
# COMPACT_ATOMS: atom_id res chain seq x y z
N MET A 1 -21.20 -11.13 -48.89
CA MET A 1 -20.28 -11.29 -47.75
C MET A 1 -21.13 -11.38 -46.49
N THR A 2 -21.34 -12.58 -45.97
CA THR A 2 -22.15 -12.83 -44.77
C THR A 2 -21.20 -12.85 -43.58
N ASN A 3 -21.27 -11.82 -42.73
CA ASN A 3 -20.67 -11.85 -41.40
C ASN A 3 -21.38 -12.94 -40.60
N SER A 4 -20.71 -14.07 -40.39
CA SER A 4 -21.13 -15.07 -39.41
C SER A 4 -21.01 -14.42 -38.03
N ALA A 5 -22.08 -13.81 -37.54
CA ALA A 5 -22.18 -13.43 -36.15
C ALA A 5 -22.08 -14.72 -35.34
N SER A 6 -21.01 -14.87 -34.55
CA SER A 6 -20.84 -16.00 -33.65
C SER A 6 -21.99 -16.01 -32.65
N THR A 7 -22.94 -16.93 -32.82
CA THR A 7 -24.04 -17.13 -31.87
C THR A 7 -23.47 -17.69 -30.58
N ILE A 8 -23.62 -16.95 -29.48
CA ILE A 8 -23.22 -17.39 -28.14
C ILE A 8 -24.01 -18.64 -27.77
N ALA A 9 -23.30 -19.71 -27.37
CA ALA A 9 -23.90 -20.99 -26.98
C ALA A 9 -23.81 -21.21 -25.46
N GLN A 10 -24.61 -22.15 -24.94
CA GLN A 10 -24.58 -22.52 -23.51
C GLN A 10 -23.18 -23.00 -23.08
N THR A 11 -22.46 -23.66 -23.98
CA THR A 11 -21.07 -24.08 -23.75
C THR A 11 -20.12 -22.91 -23.49
N ASP A 12 -20.38 -21.73 -24.05
CA ASP A 12 -19.57 -20.52 -23.79
C ASP A 12 -19.82 -19.98 -22.38
N VAL A 13 -21.09 -19.97 -21.94
CA VAL A 13 -21.48 -19.63 -20.57
C VAL A 13 -20.86 -20.61 -19.57
N ASP A 14 -20.95 -21.91 -19.82
CA ASP A 14 -20.40 -22.95 -18.94
C ASP A 14 -18.87 -22.91 -18.85
N ARG A 15 -18.19 -22.50 -19.95
CA ARG A 15 -16.75 -22.22 -19.92
C ARG A 15 -16.45 -21.01 -19.04
N LEU A 16 -17.21 -19.93 -19.20
CA LEU A 16 -17.00 -18.69 -18.46
C LEU A 16 -17.26 -18.87 -16.96
N LEU A 17 -18.29 -19.64 -16.58
CA LEU A 17 -18.56 -20.00 -15.18
C LEU A 17 -17.39 -20.78 -14.56
N ARG A 18 -16.79 -21.73 -15.28
CA ARG A 18 -15.59 -22.44 -14.79
C ARG A 18 -14.39 -21.51 -14.60
N GLN A 19 -14.19 -20.58 -15.53
CA GLN A 19 -13.13 -19.57 -15.42
C GLN A 19 -13.33 -18.64 -14.23
N LEU A 20 -14.56 -18.18 -14.00
CA LEU A 20 -14.92 -17.37 -12.84
C LEU A 20 -14.68 -18.10 -11.52
N GLN A 21 -15.05 -19.40 -11.46
CA GLN A 21 -14.82 -20.22 -10.27
C GLN A 21 -13.32 -20.36 -9.98
N GLN A 22 -12.52 -20.60 -11.01
CA GLN A 22 -11.06 -20.67 -10.89
C GLN A 22 -10.48 -19.34 -10.43
N LEU A 23 -10.87 -18.22 -11.05
CA LEU A 23 -10.39 -16.88 -10.66
C LEU A 23 -10.68 -16.59 -9.18
N ARG A 24 -11.88 -16.92 -8.68
CA ARG A 24 -12.21 -16.73 -7.26
C ARG A 24 -11.32 -17.56 -6.33
N GLN A 25 -11.05 -18.81 -6.69
CA GLN A 25 -10.16 -19.67 -5.90
C GLN A 25 -8.74 -19.11 -5.87
N GLU A 26 -8.22 -18.68 -7.03
CA GLU A 26 -6.89 -18.07 -7.10
C GLU A 26 -6.83 -16.76 -6.29
N ILE A 27 -7.88 -15.92 -6.33
CA ILE A 27 -7.96 -14.68 -5.55
C ILE A 27 -7.93 -14.97 -4.04
N ALA A 28 -8.71 -15.95 -3.59
CA ALA A 28 -8.73 -16.36 -2.19
C ALA A 28 -7.34 -16.82 -1.72
N ILE A 29 -6.67 -17.66 -2.51
CA ILE A 29 -5.29 -18.09 -2.24
C ILE A 29 -4.34 -16.90 -2.19
N ALA A 30 -4.44 -15.95 -3.14
CA ALA A 30 -3.61 -14.76 -3.14
C ALA A 30 -3.80 -13.93 -1.87
N ARG A 31 -5.05 -13.67 -1.43
CA ARG A 31 -5.32 -12.95 -0.18
C ARG A 31 -4.78 -13.68 1.05
N GLU A 32 -4.94 -15.00 1.12
CA GLU A 32 -4.38 -15.83 2.20
C GLU A 32 -2.85 -15.76 2.26
N THR A 33 -2.16 -15.49 1.14
CA THR A 33 -0.70 -15.29 1.14
C THR A 33 -0.27 -13.85 1.48
N ILE A 34 -1.05 -12.85 1.07
CA ILE A 34 -0.71 -11.43 1.23
C ILE A 34 -0.89 -10.98 2.69
N ALA A 35 -2.02 -11.27 3.31
CA ALA A 35 -2.34 -10.74 4.64
C ALA A 35 -1.34 -11.17 5.75
N PRO A 36 -0.89 -12.45 5.80
CA PRO A 36 0.16 -12.85 6.73
C PRO A 36 1.51 -12.19 6.40
N LEU A 37 1.84 -12.01 5.12
CA LEU A 37 3.08 -11.35 4.73
C LEU A 37 3.09 -9.90 5.22
N GLU A 38 2.02 -9.13 5.00
CA GLU A 38 1.90 -7.75 5.49
C GLU A 38 2.07 -7.66 7.01
N THR A 39 1.37 -8.54 7.73
CA THR A 39 1.44 -8.62 9.20
C THR A 39 2.86 -8.96 9.67
N ASN A 40 3.51 -9.92 9.02
CA ASN A 40 4.87 -10.34 9.35
C ASN A 40 5.91 -9.25 9.03
N LEU A 41 5.75 -8.53 7.91
CA LEU A 41 6.63 -7.41 7.56
C LEU A 41 6.54 -6.29 8.59
N ALA A 42 5.33 -5.98 9.08
CA ALA A 42 5.13 -5.01 10.15
C ALA A 42 5.78 -5.48 11.47
N ALA A 43 5.46 -6.69 11.90
CA ALA A 43 5.97 -7.24 13.16
C ALA A 43 7.51 -7.33 13.20
N VAL A 44 8.14 -7.81 12.12
CA VAL A 44 9.61 -7.90 12.04
C VAL A 44 10.27 -6.53 12.03
N TYR A 45 9.63 -5.55 11.38
CA TYR A 45 10.13 -4.18 11.40
C TYR A 45 10.04 -3.56 12.78
N ASP A 46 8.95 -3.80 13.51
CA ASP A 46 8.78 -3.32 14.89
C ASP A 46 9.80 -3.97 15.85
N GLU A 47 10.05 -5.28 15.73
CA GLU A 47 11.13 -5.97 16.46
C GLU A 47 12.49 -5.31 16.16
N PHE A 48 12.79 -5.08 14.88
CA PHE A 48 14.04 -4.44 14.47
C PHE A 48 14.17 -3.00 15.01
N GLN A 49 13.11 -2.20 14.95
CA GLN A 49 13.08 -0.83 15.44
C GLN A 49 13.21 -0.75 16.96
N ALA A 50 12.61 -1.68 17.70
CA ALA A 50 12.75 -1.74 19.16
C ALA A 50 14.22 -1.93 19.58
N VAL A 51 15.00 -2.67 18.78
CA VAL A 51 16.39 -3.01 19.09
C VAL A 51 17.38 -1.97 18.54
N VAL A 52 17.26 -1.59 17.26
CA VAL A 52 18.26 -0.76 16.56
C VAL A 52 17.78 0.69 16.41
N GLY A 53 16.51 0.98 16.64
CA GLY A 53 15.90 2.29 16.37
C GLY A 53 16.44 3.42 17.24
N GLU A 54 16.74 3.16 18.52
CA GLU A 54 17.35 4.18 19.38
C GLU A 54 18.73 4.60 18.89
N LEU A 55 19.58 3.62 18.57
CA LEU A 55 20.93 3.84 18.07
C LEU A 55 20.93 4.62 16.75
N ARG A 56 19.98 4.32 15.85
CA ARG A 56 19.81 5.09 14.60
C ARG A 56 19.36 6.53 14.85
N ARG A 57 18.46 6.74 15.82
CA ARG A 57 18.03 8.09 16.21
C ARG A 57 19.18 8.90 16.83
N GLN A 58 20.04 8.27 17.61
CA GLN A 58 21.27 8.89 18.08
C GLN A 58 22.19 9.26 16.92
N SER A 59 22.41 8.35 15.96
CA SER A 59 23.21 8.62 14.76
C SER A 59 22.73 9.85 13.99
N MET A 60 21.42 9.94 13.73
CA MET A 60 20.81 11.07 13.03
C MET A 60 20.99 12.39 13.78
N ARG A 61 20.90 12.40 15.12
CA ARG A 61 21.17 13.59 15.93
C ARG A 61 22.62 14.04 15.80
N LEU A 62 23.56 13.11 15.93
CA LEU A 62 24.99 13.41 15.78
C LEU A 62 25.32 13.96 14.39
N GLN A 63 24.78 13.36 13.32
CA GLN A 63 24.95 13.87 11.96
C GLN A 63 24.39 15.28 11.77
N ALA A 64 23.21 15.58 12.34
CA ALA A 64 22.63 16.91 12.28
C ALA A 64 23.48 17.96 13.03
N GLU A 65 24.01 17.60 14.20
CA GLU A 65 24.92 18.46 14.96
C GLU A 65 26.24 18.70 14.20
N ILE A 66 26.84 17.65 13.65
CA ILE A 66 28.05 17.74 12.80
C ILE A 66 27.80 18.68 11.62
N ALA A 67 26.70 18.50 10.89
CA ALA A 67 26.37 19.33 9.74
C ALA A 67 26.19 20.80 10.14
N THR A 68 25.53 21.05 11.27
CA THR A 68 25.34 22.41 11.81
C THR A 68 26.67 23.04 12.19
N LEU A 69 27.55 22.29 12.86
CA LEU A 69 28.83 22.81 13.34
C LEU A 69 29.81 23.06 12.19
N ARG A 70 29.85 22.17 11.18
CA ARG A 70 30.59 22.41 9.93
C ARG A 70 30.15 23.70 9.25
N ALA A 71 28.84 23.89 9.08
CA ALA A 71 28.31 25.11 8.48
C ALA A 71 28.67 26.38 9.29
N GLN A 72 28.79 26.29 10.62
CA GLN A 72 29.25 27.40 11.46
C GLN A 72 30.75 27.68 11.29
N ILE A 73 31.58 26.63 11.30
CA ILE A 73 33.03 26.72 11.06
C ILE A 73 33.30 27.35 9.69
N ASP A 74 32.62 26.89 8.65
CA ASP A 74 32.78 27.39 7.28
C ASP A 74 32.41 28.87 7.17
N ARG A 75 31.27 29.27 7.75
CA ARG A 75 30.82 30.67 7.80
C ARG A 75 31.81 31.56 8.55
N PHE A 76 32.33 31.11 9.69
CA PHE A 76 33.27 31.91 10.47
C PHE A 76 34.63 32.05 9.77
N SER A 77 35.06 30.98 9.08
CA SER A 77 36.31 30.97 8.32
C SER A 77 36.22 31.85 7.06
N HIS A 78 35.06 31.88 6.37
CA HIS A 78 34.83 32.80 5.25
C HIS A 78 34.57 34.25 5.68
N ASN A 79 33.96 34.48 6.85
CA ASN A 79 33.77 35.84 7.38
C ASN A 79 35.07 36.54 7.83
N GLN A 80 36.21 35.83 7.86
CA GLN A 80 37.53 36.45 8.06
C GLN A 80 38.19 36.91 6.74
N ASP A 81 37.68 36.51 5.57
CA ASP A 81 38.28 36.85 4.27
C ASP A 81 37.36 37.70 3.35
N ASP A 82 36.05 37.74 3.58
CA ASP A 82 35.14 38.54 2.77
C ASP A 82 34.53 39.72 3.55
N THR A 83 35.13 40.89 3.35
CA THR A 83 34.42 42.16 3.54
C THR A 83 33.56 42.39 2.30
N LEU A 84 32.23 42.40 2.46
CA LEU A 84 31.17 42.64 1.44
C LEU A 84 30.97 41.42 0.51
N GLU A 85 29.81 40.76 0.45
CA GLU A 85 28.53 41.33 0.03
C GLU A 85 27.36 40.77 0.84
N GLN A 86 26.62 41.70 1.44
CA GLN A 86 25.30 41.49 2.00
C GLN A 86 24.33 41.58 0.83
N ASP A 87 23.87 40.46 0.29
CA ASP A 87 22.68 40.47 -0.57
C ASP A 87 21.47 40.11 0.30
N GLU A 88 20.71 41.16 0.59
CA GLU A 88 19.38 41.10 1.16
C GLU A 88 18.48 40.35 0.17
N ASN A 89 18.01 39.15 0.54
CA ASN A 89 16.70 38.76 0.05
C ASN A 89 15.83 38.28 1.19
N ASP A 90 14.98 39.24 1.54
CA ASP A 90 14.02 39.28 2.60
C ASP A 90 12.83 38.36 2.33
N GLY A 91 12.04 38.16 3.37
CA GLY A 91 11.05 37.10 3.51
C GLY A 91 10.08 36.89 2.35
N LYS A 92 9.87 35.61 2.01
CA LYS A 92 8.55 35.14 1.56
C LYS A 92 8.23 33.73 2.08
N PHE A 93 8.15 33.60 3.40
CA PHE A 93 7.32 32.59 4.05
C PHE A 93 5.91 33.15 4.22
N LEU A 94 5.01 32.85 3.28
CA LEU A 94 3.55 32.79 3.47
C LEU A 94 2.89 32.53 2.11
N TYR A 95 2.42 31.30 1.90
CA TYR A 95 1.02 31.03 1.58
C TYR A 95 0.73 29.56 1.90
N VAL A 96 0.11 29.37 3.07
CA VAL A 96 -0.65 28.19 3.44
C VAL A 96 -2.05 28.36 2.86
N LYS A 97 -2.58 27.27 2.30
CA LYS A 97 -3.98 26.98 1.96
C LYS A 97 -4.69 27.94 1.00
N GLU A 98 -4.91 27.44 -0.20
CA GLU A 98 -6.27 27.13 -0.64
C GLU A 98 -6.27 25.65 -1.06
N GLU A 99 -6.69 24.78 -0.12
CA GLU A 99 -7.36 23.55 -0.51
C GLU A 99 -8.60 24.00 -1.29
N GLU A 100 -8.53 23.97 -2.62
CA GLU A 100 -9.71 23.67 -3.40
C GLU A 100 -10.19 22.31 -2.89
N THR A 101 -11.14 22.33 -1.95
CA THR A 101 -12.11 21.28 -1.82
C THR A 101 -12.86 21.23 -3.14
N ALA A 102 -12.24 20.61 -4.15
CA ALA A 102 -12.98 19.90 -5.13
C ALA A 102 -13.82 18.94 -4.32
N ASP A 103 -15.10 19.28 -4.23
CA ASP A 103 -16.19 18.38 -3.90
C ASP A 103 -16.23 17.34 -5.03
N SER A 104 -15.14 16.60 -5.20
CA SER A 104 -15.12 15.33 -5.88
C SER A 104 -15.81 14.39 -4.91
N THR A 105 -17.14 14.46 -4.87
CA THR A 105 -17.94 13.28 -4.59
C THR A 105 -17.24 12.16 -5.33
N SER A 106 -16.62 11.22 -4.61
CA SER A 106 -15.91 10.10 -5.18
C SER A 106 -16.91 9.34 -6.04
N VAL A 107 -16.94 9.64 -7.33
CA VAL A 107 -17.85 8.97 -8.26
C VAL A 107 -17.34 7.56 -8.35
N ASP A 108 -18.09 6.63 -7.77
CA ASP A 108 -17.78 5.21 -7.84
C ASP A 108 -17.72 4.79 -9.32
N PRO A 109 -16.54 4.38 -9.82
CA PRO A 109 -16.36 4.05 -11.23
C PRO A 109 -17.11 2.78 -11.64
N GLU A 110 -17.54 1.94 -10.69
CA GLU A 110 -18.21 0.66 -10.92
C GLU A 110 -19.67 0.66 -10.43
N ALA A 111 -20.24 1.85 -10.16
CA ALA A 111 -21.61 1.99 -9.67
C ALA A 111 -22.63 1.30 -10.59
N VAL A 112 -22.47 1.42 -11.91
CA VAL A 112 -23.38 0.80 -12.90
C VAL A 112 -23.32 -0.72 -12.82
N GLU A 113 -22.11 -1.29 -12.75
CA GLU A 113 -21.92 -2.73 -12.66
C GLU A 113 -22.42 -3.31 -11.33
N LYS A 114 -22.25 -2.57 -10.23
CA LYS A 114 -22.81 -2.92 -8.92
C LYS A 114 -24.35 -2.86 -8.90
N ASP A 115 -24.94 -1.85 -9.53
CA ASP A 115 -26.40 -1.76 -9.69
C ASP A 115 -26.94 -2.93 -10.53
N MET A 116 -26.24 -3.29 -11.62
CA MET A 116 -26.58 -4.46 -12.44
C MET A 116 -26.50 -5.76 -11.63
N LEU A 117 -25.52 -5.89 -10.73
CA LEU A 117 -25.41 -7.03 -9.82
C LEU A 117 -26.59 -7.07 -8.83
N LEU A 118 -26.90 -5.95 -8.17
CA LEU A 118 -28.02 -5.87 -7.22
C LEU A 118 -29.34 -6.21 -7.89
N GLU A 119 -29.59 -5.67 -9.08
CA GLU A 119 -30.78 -5.99 -9.86
C GLU A 119 -30.89 -7.49 -10.17
N HIS A 120 -29.77 -8.13 -10.53
CA HIS A 120 -29.74 -9.58 -10.75
C HIS A 120 -30.01 -10.36 -9.46
N LEU A 121 -29.43 -9.94 -8.33
CA LEU A 121 -29.63 -10.57 -7.03
C LEU A 121 -31.11 -10.54 -6.61
N PHE A 122 -31.77 -9.38 -6.72
CA PHE A 122 -33.19 -9.24 -6.40
C PHE A 122 -34.12 -10.11 -7.26
N ARG A 123 -33.67 -10.54 -8.44
CA ARG A 123 -34.47 -11.37 -9.35
C ARG A 123 -34.24 -12.87 -9.13
N VAL A 124 -33.12 -13.24 -8.54
CA VAL A 124 -32.70 -14.64 -8.38
C VAL A 124 -32.89 -15.13 -6.95
N LEU A 125 -32.70 -14.25 -5.96
CA LEU A 125 -32.90 -14.54 -4.54
C LEU A 125 -34.35 -14.26 -4.13
N ASP A 126 -34.84 -14.98 -3.12
CA ASP A 126 -36.19 -14.80 -2.57
C ASP A 126 -36.13 -14.47 -1.08
N PRO A 127 -35.81 -13.21 -0.72
CA PRO A 127 -35.65 -12.79 0.67
C PRO A 127 -36.97 -12.77 1.46
N MET A 128 -38.12 -12.94 0.80
CA MET A 128 -39.43 -13.03 1.48
C MET A 128 -39.73 -14.46 1.93
N VAL A 129 -38.99 -15.45 1.42
CA VAL A 129 -39.16 -16.88 1.70
C VAL A 129 -37.94 -17.47 2.40
N ASN A 130 -36.74 -16.96 2.12
CA ASN A 130 -35.49 -17.38 2.74
C ASN A 130 -34.82 -16.23 3.50
N ASP A 131 -34.77 -16.33 4.83
CA ASP A 131 -34.13 -15.32 5.68
C ASP A 131 -32.62 -15.17 5.37
N GLU A 132 -31.93 -16.25 4.96
CA GLU A 132 -30.51 -16.21 4.56
C GLU A 132 -30.29 -15.35 3.30
N ASP A 133 -31.23 -15.39 2.35
CA ASP A 133 -31.19 -14.55 1.15
C ASP A 133 -31.39 -13.07 1.52
N GLY A 134 -32.24 -12.79 2.52
CA GLY A 134 -32.47 -11.46 3.06
C GLY A 134 -31.22 -10.88 3.72
N GLU A 135 -30.53 -11.66 4.55
CA GLU A 135 -29.28 -11.25 5.18
C GLU A 135 -28.17 -11.01 4.14
N LEU A 136 -28.03 -11.92 3.17
CA LEU A 136 -27.06 -11.79 2.09
C LEU A 136 -27.30 -10.50 1.28
N LEU A 137 -28.55 -10.23 0.89
CA LEU A 137 -28.91 -9.02 0.15
C LEU A 137 -28.60 -7.75 0.95
N ALA A 138 -28.89 -7.72 2.26
CA ALA A 138 -28.62 -6.57 3.10
C ALA A 138 -27.10 -6.28 3.19
N ASN A 139 -26.28 -7.32 3.38
CA ASN A 139 -24.82 -7.20 3.44
C ASN A 139 -24.25 -6.68 2.11
N LEU A 140 -24.69 -7.26 0.99
CA LEU A 140 -24.20 -6.87 -0.34
C LEU A 140 -24.67 -5.48 -0.75
N GLN A 141 -25.87 -5.04 -0.35
CA GLN A 141 -26.31 -3.66 -0.55
C GLN A 141 -25.40 -2.67 0.16
N GLY A 142 -24.99 -2.99 1.39
CA GLY A 142 -24.02 -2.18 2.13
C GLY A 142 -22.70 -2.05 1.36
N LEU A 143 -22.15 -3.17 0.89
CA LEU A 143 -20.90 -3.20 0.10
C LEU A 143 -21.03 -2.47 -1.24
N CYS A 144 -22.13 -2.66 -1.96
CA CYS A 144 -22.36 -1.94 -3.22
C CYS A 144 -22.52 -0.43 -3.02
N SER A 145 -23.03 0.00 -1.86
CA SER A 145 -23.17 1.42 -1.53
C SER A 145 -21.85 2.07 -1.10
N ASP A 146 -20.81 1.28 -0.80
CA ASP A 146 -19.48 1.77 -0.46
C ASP A 146 -18.68 2.11 -1.75
N PRO A 147 -18.32 3.38 -1.98
CA PRO A 147 -17.52 3.78 -3.15
C PRO A 147 -16.09 3.23 -3.14
N SER A 148 -15.60 2.77 -1.99
CA SER A 148 -14.26 2.20 -1.84
C SER A 148 -14.20 0.70 -2.13
N ALA A 149 -15.33 0.00 -2.03
CA ALA A 149 -15.43 -1.40 -2.42
C ALA A 149 -15.43 -1.53 -3.93
N SER A 150 -14.68 -2.46 -4.49
CA SER A 150 -14.79 -2.81 -5.92
C SER A 150 -15.92 -3.81 -6.15
N LEU A 151 -16.38 -3.94 -7.40
CA LEU A 151 -17.27 -5.02 -7.81
C LEU A 151 -16.66 -6.39 -7.48
N ALA A 152 -15.34 -6.54 -7.59
CA ALA A 152 -14.66 -7.78 -7.25
C ALA A 152 -14.82 -8.13 -5.76
N ASP A 153 -14.71 -7.15 -4.86
CA ASP A 153 -14.93 -7.37 -3.42
C ASP A 153 -16.35 -7.87 -3.15
N VAL A 154 -17.36 -7.30 -3.81
CA VAL A 154 -18.75 -7.77 -3.71
C VAL A 154 -18.91 -9.19 -4.27
N LEU A 155 -18.27 -9.49 -5.40
CA LEU A 155 -18.30 -10.82 -6.02
C LEU A 155 -17.59 -11.89 -5.18
N GLU A 156 -16.56 -11.51 -4.41
CA GLU A 156 -15.87 -12.40 -3.50
C GLU A 156 -16.74 -12.83 -2.31
N GLU A 157 -17.62 -11.94 -1.82
CA GLU A 157 -18.58 -12.24 -0.74
C GLU A 157 -19.77 -13.10 -1.19
N LEU A 158 -20.06 -13.15 -2.49
CA LEU A 158 -21.17 -13.94 -3.01
C LEU A 158 -20.93 -15.45 -2.90
N PRO A 159 -21.83 -16.24 -2.29
CA PRO A 159 -21.74 -17.69 -2.34
C PRO A 159 -21.75 -18.22 -3.77
N TRP A 160 -20.91 -19.21 -4.07
CA TRP A 160 -20.97 -19.88 -5.36
C TRP A 160 -22.26 -20.71 -5.46
N GLY A 161 -23.08 -20.47 -6.49
CA GLY A 161 -24.37 -21.13 -6.58
C GLY A 161 -25.37 -20.38 -7.46
N LEU A 162 -26.62 -20.29 -6.98
CA LEU A 162 -27.78 -19.85 -7.75
C LEU A 162 -27.54 -18.51 -8.47
N VAL A 163 -27.00 -17.52 -7.77
CA VAL A 163 -26.69 -16.17 -8.30
C VAL A 163 -25.77 -16.22 -9.53
N TRP A 164 -24.79 -17.12 -9.52
CA TRP A 164 -23.80 -17.24 -10.59
C TRP A 164 -24.39 -17.97 -11.81
N THR A 165 -25.05 -19.09 -11.56
CA THR A 165 -25.41 -20.05 -12.60
C THR A 165 -26.79 -19.80 -13.21
N THR A 166 -27.68 -19.16 -12.47
CA THR A 166 -29.09 -18.99 -12.85
C THR A 166 -29.28 -17.73 -13.68
N ARG A 167 -30.12 -17.84 -14.70
CA ARG A 167 -30.62 -16.69 -15.46
C ARG A 167 -31.86 -16.14 -14.79
N SER A 168 -31.96 -14.82 -14.68
CA SER A 168 -33.23 -14.20 -14.32
C SER A 168 -34.27 -14.42 -15.43
N LEU A 169 -35.56 -14.32 -15.12
CA LEU A 169 -36.65 -14.51 -16.08
C LEU A 169 -36.59 -13.57 -17.30
N GLN A 170 -35.88 -12.44 -17.17
CA GLN A 170 -35.73 -11.44 -18.22
C GLN A 170 -34.37 -11.54 -18.93
N GLU A 171 -33.48 -12.44 -18.49
CA GLU A 171 -32.12 -12.58 -19.00
C GLU A 171 -32.06 -13.69 -20.06
N ASN A 172 -31.73 -13.33 -21.29
CA ASN A 172 -31.42 -14.32 -22.31
C ASN A 172 -29.96 -14.81 -22.18
N ILE A 173 -29.56 -15.77 -23.02
CA ILE A 173 -28.21 -16.34 -22.94
C ILE A 173 -27.09 -15.34 -23.24
N ALA A 174 -27.34 -14.38 -24.14
CA ALA A 174 -26.37 -13.34 -24.47
C ALA A 174 -26.24 -12.33 -23.32
N ASP A 175 -27.33 -12.02 -22.64
CA ASP A 175 -27.34 -11.15 -21.45
C ASP A 175 -26.56 -11.80 -20.30
N GLN A 176 -26.80 -13.09 -20.03
CA GLN A 176 -26.04 -13.87 -19.04
C GLN A 176 -24.55 -13.86 -19.37
N TYR A 177 -24.20 -14.15 -20.62
CA TYR A 177 -22.82 -14.14 -21.06
C TYR A 177 -22.17 -12.77 -20.86
N ARG A 178 -22.89 -11.68 -21.17
CA ARG A 178 -22.41 -10.32 -20.97
C ARG A 178 -22.18 -9.99 -19.50
N ARG A 179 -23.14 -10.29 -18.62
CA ARG A 179 -23.01 -10.09 -17.17
C ARG A 179 -21.80 -10.84 -16.62
N LEU A 180 -21.68 -12.13 -16.94
CA LEU A 180 -20.56 -12.95 -16.49
C LEU A 180 -19.22 -12.45 -17.05
N THR A 181 -19.20 -11.86 -18.25
CA THR A 181 -17.99 -11.27 -18.83
C THR A 181 -17.56 -10.01 -18.07
N ILE A 182 -18.50 -9.19 -17.63
CA ILE A 182 -18.23 -8.03 -16.76
C ILE A 182 -17.62 -8.51 -15.44
N TRP A 183 -18.21 -9.53 -14.83
CA TRP A 183 -17.71 -10.12 -13.58
C TRP A 183 -16.30 -10.72 -13.77
N GLU A 184 -16.05 -11.35 -14.91
CA GLU A 184 -14.73 -11.92 -15.23
C GLU A 184 -13.67 -10.82 -15.32
N GLN A 185 -14.01 -9.69 -15.95
CA GLN A 185 -13.10 -8.54 -16.03
C GLN A 185 -12.80 -7.94 -14.66
N ALA A 186 -13.81 -7.80 -13.79
CA ALA A 186 -13.61 -7.31 -12.43
C ALA A 186 -12.69 -8.24 -11.62
N LEU A 187 -12.93 -9.55 -11.65
CA LEU A 187 -12.08 -10.52 -10.95
C LEU A 187 -10.66 -10.59 -11.54
N LYS A 188 -10.49 -10.47 -12.87
CA LYS A 188 -9.15 -10.39 -13.49
C LYS A 188 -8.38 -9.16 -13.04
N ARG A 189 -9.03 -7.98 -13.00
CA ARG A 189 -8.41 -6.75 -12.47
C ARG A 189 -8.01 -6.92 -11.01
N GLN A 190 -8.85 -7.57 -10.21
CA GLN A 190 -8.53 -7.85 -8.81
C GLN A 190 -7.32 -8.76 -8.67
N MET A 191 -7.26 -9.83 -9.45
CA MET A 191 -6.10 -10.70 -9.50
C MET A 191 -4.82 -9.94 -9.89
N GLU A 192 -4.89 -9.08 -10.90
CA GLU A 192 -3.75 -8.23 -11.31
C GLU A 192 -3.32 -7.29 -10.17
N ASN A 193 -4.26 -6.68 -9.46
CA ASN A 193 -3.97 -5.82 -8.33
C ASN A 193 -3.30 -6.59 -7.18
N LEU A 194 -3.80 -7.78 -6.85
CA LEU A 194 -3.20 -8.65 -5.82
C LEU A 194 -1.80 -9.11 -6.20
N ASN A 195 -1.58 -9.43 -7.48
CA ASN A 195 -0.24 -9.77 -7.99
C ASN A 195 0.72 -8.58 -7.85
N ARG A 196 0.28 -7.37 -8.21
CA ARG A 196 1.08 -6.14 -8.01
C ARG A 196 1.36 -5.88 -6.53
N ALA A 197 0.36 -6.03 -5.66
CA ALA A 197 0.51 -5.88 -4.22
C ALA A 197 1.57 -6.85 -3.68
N THR A 198 1.51 -8.12 -4.09
CA THR A 198 2.50 -9.14 -3.74
C THR A 198 3.91 -8.75 -4.21
N GLU A 199 4.05 -8.26 -5.44
CA GLU A 199 5.35 -7.78 -5.94
C GLU A 199 5.85 -6.56 -5.15
N HIS A 200 4.97 -5.63 -4.79
CA HIS A 200 5.33 -4.47 -3.99
C HIS A 200 5.80 -4.87 -2.59
N LEU A 201 5.14 -5.84 -1.94
CA LEU A 201 5.57 -6.37 -0.65
C LEU A 201 6.94 -7.04 -0.74
N LYS A 202 7.22 -7.77 -1.82
CA LYS A 202 8.56 -8.36 -2.07
C LYS A 202 9.65 -7.31 -2.32
N LYS A 203 9.28 -6.13 -2.81
CA LYS A 203 10.19 -4.99 -3.03
C LYS A 203 10.27 -4.06 -1.81
N ASP A 204 9.45 -4.28 -0.78
CA ASP A 204 9.48 -3.50 0.46
C ASP A 204 10.84 -3.66 1.15
N ARG A 205 11.38 -2.57 1.69
CA ARG A 205 12.65 -2.59 2.44
C ARG A 205 12.59 -3.54 3.64
N ARG A 206 11.40 -3.71 4.24
CA ARG A 206 11.15 -4.62 5.36
C ARG A 206 11.25 -6.09 4.95
N TYR A 207 11.07 -6.40 3.67
CA TYR A 207 11.12 -7.78 3.16
C TYR A 207 12.46 -8.45 3.44
N GLY A 208 13.57 -7.71 3.31
CA GLY A 208 14.89 -8.22 3.65
C GLY A 208 15.04 -8.60 5.13
N LEU A 209 14.40 -7.87 6.04
CA LEU A 209 14.39 -8.21 7.47
C LEU A 209 13.57 -9.47 7.72
N TRP A 210 12.39 -9.57 7.10
CA TRP A 210 11.55 -10.76 7.18
C TRP A 210 12.26 -12.01 6.67
N GLN A 211 13.00 -11.92 5.55
CA GLN A 211 13.83 -13.02 5.06
C GLN A 211 14.92 -13.46 6.04
N GLN A 212 15.46 -12.56 6.87
CA GLN A 212 16.39 -12.96 7.93
C GLN A 212 15.64 -13.63 9.08
N ARG A 213 14.46 -13.13 9.44
CA ARG A 213 13.60 -13.72 10.48
C ARG A 213 13.19 -15.15 10.14
N GLU A 214 12.87 -15.42 8.87
CA GLU A 214 12.46 -16.75 8.39
C GLU A 214 13.54 -17.82 8.50
N LYS A 215 14.83 -17.45 8.54
CA LYS A 215 15.93 -18.41 8.69
C LYS A 215 15.93 -19.08 10.06
N GLY A 216 15.36 -18.41 11.06
CA GLY A 216 15.23 -18.93 12.41
C GLY A 216 15.45 -17.85 13.47
N GLN A 217 15.06 -18.16 14.70
CA GLN A 217 15.19 -17.22 15.82
C GLN A 217 16.66 -16.95 16.20
N ASP A 218 17.55 -17.93 16.05
CA ASP A 218 18.97 -17.80 16.38
C ASP A 218 19.70 -16.92 15.36
N ASP A 219 19.42 -17.15 14.07
CA ASP A 219 19.93 -16.33 12.98
C ASP A 219 19.44 -14.88 13.10
N TRP A 220 18.16 -14.70 13.47
CA TRP A 220 17.60 -13.37 13.68
C TRP A 220 18.29 -12.61 14.82
N ARG A 221 18.51 -13.28 15.96
CA ARG A 221 19.22 -12.67 17.10
C ARG A 221 20.65 -12.28 16.74
N THR A 222 21.38 -13.17 16.08
CA THR A 222 22.75 -12.91 15.62
C THR A 222 22.79 -11.75 14.62
N PHE A 223 21.82 -11.68 13.71
CA PHE A 223 21.69 -10.57 12.78
C PHE A 223 21.46 -9.24 13.49
N LEU A 224 20.54 -9.21 14.48
CA LEU A 224 20.25 -8.01 15.26
C LEU A 224 21.46 -7.56 16.08
N GLU A 225 22.17 -8.47 16.75
CA GLU A 225 23.39 -8.16 17.51
C GLU A 225 24.44 -7.51 16.61
N ARG A 226 24.67 -8.07 15.42
CA ARG A 226 25.58 -7.47 14.43
C ARG A 226 25.13 -6.08 13.98
N CYS A 227 23.83 -5.85 13.79
CA CYS A 227 23.31 -4.53 13.46
C CYS A 227 23.47 -3.52 14.60
N ILE A 228 23.33 -3.96 15.85
CA ILE A 228 23.58 -3.14 17.05
C ILE A 228 25.04 -2.72 17.07
N GLU A 229 25.97 -3.67 16.99
CA GLU A 229 27.41 -3.43 17.01
C GLU A 229 27.82 -2.45 15.92
N GLN A 230 27.40 -2.70 14.68
CA GLN A 230 27.71 -1.82 13.55
C GLN A 230 27.17 -0.39 13.76
N GLN A 231 25.96 -0.25 14.32
CA GLN A 231 25.38 1.07 14.57
C GLN A 231 26.06 1.79 15.74
N GLN A 232 26.50 1.04 16.77
CA GLN A 232 27.27 1.60 17.89
C GLN A 232 28.64 2.10 17.43
N ASP A 233 29.35 1.33 16.61
CA ASP A 233 30.63 1.74 16.03
C ASP A 233 30.49 3.02 15.21
N GLN A 234 29.46 3.09 14.34
CA GLN A 234 29.17 4.30 13.58
C GLN A 234 28.85 5.50 14.48
N ASN A 235 28.08 5.29 15.55
CA ASN A 235 27.78 6.36 16.49
C ASN A 235 29.02 6.84 17.24
N TYR A 236 29.93 5.93 17.57
CA TYR A 236 31.21 6.27 18.19
C TYR A 236 32.08 7.12 17.25
N GLU A 237 32.17 6.75 15.97
CA GLU A 237 32.89 7.53 14.96
C GLU A 237 32.30 8.94 14.78
N LEU A 238 30.97 9.04 14.66
CA LEU A 238 30.29 10.33 14.56
C LEU A 238 30.48 11.19 15.81
N GLN A 239 30.46 10.58 16.99
CA GLN A 239 30.72 11.29 18.24
C GLN A 239 32.15 11.85 18.27
N ALA A 240 33.14 11.03 17.89
CA ALA A 240 34.53 11.47 17.82
C ALA A 240 34.74 12.61 16.80
N GLU A 241 34.08 12.53 15.63
CA GLU A 241 34.08 13.59 14.63
C GLU A 241 33.48 14.89 15.17
N LEU A 242 32.34 14.79 15.84
CA LEU A 242 31.66 15.92 16.46
C LEU A 242 32.51 16.57 17.56
N ASP A 243 33.19 15.78 18.39
CA ASP A 243 34.09 16.30 19.41
C ASP A 243 35.32 16.98 18.79
N SER A 244 35.90 16.41 17.73
CA SER A 244 36.98 17.06 16.97
C SER A 244 36.54 18.40 16.38
N LEU A 245 35.34 18.48 15.79
CA LEU A 245 34.80 19.73 15.24
C LEU A 245 34.53 20.76 16.34
N ARG A 246 34.08 20.33 17.53
CA ARG A 246 33.89 21.22 18.68
C ARG A 246 35.21 21.80 19.17
N GLU A 247 36.27 21.00 19.20
CA GLU A 247 37.62 21.47 19.52
C GLU A 247 38.18 22.45 18.48
N GLU A 248 37.94 22.18 17.19
CA GLU A 248 38.31 23.08 16.10
C GLU A 248 37.58 24.42 16.21
N TRP A 249 36.26 24.40 16.37
CA TRP A 249 35.46 25.60 16.61
C TRP A 249 35.92 26.38 17.84
N GLY A 250 36.20 25.68 18.94
CA GLY A 250 36.73 26.28 20.17
C GLY A 250 38.09 26.96 19.96
N ARG A 251 38.98 26.35 19.17
CA ARG A 251 40.26 26.96 18.77
C ARG A 251 40.04 28.22 17.94
N ILE A 252 39.24 28.14 16.88
CA ILE A 252 38.95 29.25 15.96
C ILE A 252 38.38 30.46 16.72
N THR A 253 37.40 30.24 17.59
CA THR A 253 36.75 31.30 18.38
C THR A 253 37.67 31.86 19.46
N SER A 254 38.51 31.04 20.08
CA SER A 254 39.49 31.49 21.09
C SER A 254 40.64 32.29 20.49
N THR A 255 41.06 31.98 19.25
CA THR A 255 42.06 32.77 18.52
C THR A 255 41.52 34.12 18.03
N SER A 256 40.21 34.23 17.78
CA SER A 256 39.57 35.48 17.33
C SER A 256 39.30 36.47 18.48
N ASN A 257 39.21 35.98 19.73
CA ASN A 257 38.96 36.80 20.93
C ASN A 257 40.24 37.29 21.65
N ARG A 258 41.42 37.21 21.00
CA ARG A 258 42.68 37.79 21.47
C ARG A 258 43.11 38.93 20.55
#